data_AF-A0A7V0Z829-F1
#
_entry.id   AF-A0A7V0Z829-F1
#
_cell.length_a   1.000
_cell.length_b   1.000
_cell.length_c   1.000
_cell.angle_alpha   90.00
_cell.angle_beta   90.00
_cell.angle_gamma   90.00
#
_symmetry.space_group_name_H-M   'P 1'
#
loop_
_entity.id
_entity.type
_entity.pdbx_description
1 polymer ?
#
loop_
_entity_poly.entity_id
_entity_poly.type
_entity_poly.pdbx_seq_one_letter_code
_entity_poly.pdbx_strand_id
1 'polypeptide(L)'
;MKTSRALLPILLLAVAALGLSSGVVFAETEQGEKIDLRILYSGHPGSTREKDFVVFLQKHFRAVETGDLAKFNPNQAKGFDVIILDYPGDGFKAPKVKFPSGYSRPTVTVGVVGALICGSHRLKTGYL
;
A
#
# COMPACT_ATOMS: atom_id res chain seq x y z
N MET A 1 62.68 -9.50 -4.28
CA MET A 1 63.37 -9.59 -2.98
C MET A 1 62.53 -8.94 -1.89
N LYS A 2 61.68 -9.72 -1.22
CA LYS A 2 61.28 -9.61 0.19
C LYS A 2 60.47 -10.86 0.51
N THR A 3 61.18 -11.82 1.10
CA THR A 3 60.75 -13.17 1.49
C THR A 3 60.68 -13.22 3.01
N SER A 4 59.56 -13.60 3.63
CA SER A 4 59.51 -14.33 4.92
C SER A 4 58.08 -14.86 5.12
N ARG A 5 57.85 -16.19 5.03
CA ARG A 5 57.61 -17.16 6.14
C ARG A 5 56.32 -16.85 6.94
N ALA A 6 55.37 -17.77 7.12
CA ALA A 6 55.57 -19.13 7.65
C ALA A 6 54.45 -20.12 7.24
N LEU A 7 54.81 -21.41 7.26
CA LEU A 7 53.97 -22.60 7.13
C LEU A 7 53.55 -23.12 8.52
N LEU A 8 52.23 -23.39 8.68
CA LEU A 8 51.53 -24.50 9.37
C LEU A 8 51.89 -24.91 10.84
N PRO A 9 51.09 -25.77 11.52
CA PRO A 9 49.62 -25.94 11.65
C PRO A 9 49.21 -25.97 13.17
N ILE A 10 48.04 -26.54 13.52
CA ILE A 10 47.63 -27.08 14.87
C ILE A 10 46.99 -26.01 15.78
N LEU A 11 45.81 -26.14 16.40
CA LEU A 11 44.77 -27.18 16.54
C LEU A 11 43.71 -26.60 17.52
N LEU A 12 42.45 -27.04 17.40
CA LEU A 12 41.35 -26.92 18.39
C LEU A 12 40.83 -25.48 18.64
N LEU A 13 39.53 -25.18 18.63
CA LEU A 13 38.44 -25.90 19.25
C LEU A 13 37.13 -25.47 18.56
N ALA A 14 36.40 -26.42 17.97
CA ALA A 14 35.05 -26.17 17.48
C ALA A 14 34.11 -26.05 18.69
N VAL A 15 33.78 -24.83 19.10
CA VAL A 15 32.65 -24.59 20.00
C VAL A 15 31.41 -24.54 19.12
N ALA A 16 30.76 -25.70 18.98
CA ALA A 16 29.42 -25.80 18.44
C ALA A 16 28.45 -25.10 19.41
N ALA A 17 28.26 -23.80 19.22
CA ALA A 17 27.12 -23.11 19.80
C ALA A 17 25.86 -23.58 19.05
N LEU A 18 25.20 -24.59 19.63
CA LEU A 18 23.80 -24.94 19.38
C LEU A 18 22.91 -23.76 19.81
N GLY A 19 22.98 -22.66 19.07
CA GLY A 19 21.92 -21.67 19.06
C GLY A 19 20.80 -22.25 18.20
N LEU A 20 19.71 -22.69 18.83
CA LEU A 20 18.43 -22.83 18.15
C LEU A 20 18.02 -21.44 17.64
N SER A 21 18.58 -21.01 16.52
CA SER A 21 17.92 -20.00 15.70
C SER A 21 16.71 -20.69 15.12
N SER A 22 15.54 -20.44 15.70
CA SER A 22 14.28 -20.58 15.00
C SER A 22 14.30 -19.60 13.84
N GLY A 23 15.06 -19.95 12.80
CA GLY A 23 14.97 -19.34 11.50
C GLY A 23 13.57 -19.64 11.02
N VAL A 24 12.65 -18.73 11.30
CA VAL A 24 11.44 -18.64 10.51
C VAL A 24 11.96 -18.33 9.11
N VAL A 25 12.09 -19.39 8.31
CA VAL A 25 12.26 -19.27 6.87
C VAL A 25 10.93 -18.72 6.41
N PHE A 26 10.82 -17.39 6.36
CA PHE A 26 9.80 -16.74 5.57
C PHE A 26 10.11 -17.16 4.15
N ALA A 27 9.45 -18.23 3.70
CA ALA A 27 9.42 -18.53 2.29
C ALA A 27 9.02 -17.23 1.60
N GLU A 28 9.89 -16.71 0.73
CA GLU A 28 9.45 -15.77 -0.28
C GLU A 28 8.35 -16.50 -1.03
N THR A 29 7.09 -16.20 -0.69
CA THR A 29 5.98 -16.54 -1.56
C THR A 29 6.36 -15.93 -2.90
N GLU A 30 6.57 -16.78 -3.92
CA GLU A 30 6.62 -16.32 -5.31
C GLU A 30 5.50 -15.30 -5.45
N GLN A 31 5.87 -14.06 -5.79
CA GLN A 31 4.88 -13.03 -6.03
C GLN A 31 4.03 -13.56 -7.18
N GLY A 32 2.85 -14.09 -6.83
CA GLY A 32 1.86 -14.49 -7.82
C GLY A 32 1.62 -13.34 -8.78
N GLU A 33 1.19 -13.66 -10.00
CA GLU A 33 0.95 -12.65 -11.03
C GLU A 33 0.11 -11.51 -10.45
N LYS A 34 0.53 -10.28 -10.74
CA LYS A 34 -0.21 -9.09 -10.32
C LYS A 34 -1.64 -9.18 -10.83
N ILE A 35 -2.57 -8.73 -10.00
CA ILE A 35 -3.98 -8.64 -10.37
C ILE A 35 -4.09 -7.64 -11.53
N ASP A 36 -4.69 -8.08 -12.65
CA ASP A 36 -4.89 -7.26 -13.86
C ASP A 36 -6.01 -6.23 -13.66
N LEU A 37 -5.76 -5.27 -12.77
CA LEU A 37 -6.59 -4.09 -12.52
C LEU A 37 -5.74 -2.83 -12.53
N ARG A 38 -6.33 -1.77 -13.07
CA ARG A 38 -5.81 -0.40 -13.02
C ARG A 38 -6.52 0.38 -11.92
N ILE A 39 -5.75 0.80 -10.93
CA ILE A 39 -6.25 1.51 -9.76
C ILE A 39 -5.93 3.00 -9.87
N LEU A 40 -6.93 3.85 -9.64
CA LEU A 40 -6.71 5.26 -9.30
C LEU A 40 -6.85 5.43 -7.78
N TYR A 41 -5.75 5.64 -7.09
CA TYR A 41 -5.72 6.00 -5.68
C TYR A 41 -5.71 7.52 -5.52
N SER A 42 -6.77 8.11 -4.96
CA SER A 42 -6.85 9.54 -4.65
C SER A 42 -6.80 9.75 -3.14
N GLY A 43 -5.68 10.30 -2.66
CA GLY A 43 -5.33 10.36 -1.25
C GLY A 43 -4.97 11.76 -0.74
N HIS A 44 -4.17 11.80 0.33
CA HIS A 44 -3.53 13.03 0.82
C HIS A 44 -2.06 13.05 0.33
N PRO A 45 -1.73 13.90 -0.67
CA PRO A 45 -0.41 13.94 -1.28
C PRO A 45 0.73 14.12 -0.29
N GLY A 46 1.74 13.26 -0.39
CA GLY A 46 2.98 13.35 0.40
C GLY A 46 2.88 12.84 1.84
N SER A 47 1.68 12.47 2.30
CA SER A 47 1.46 11.88 3.62
C SER A 47 2.12 10.49 3.76
N THR A 48 2.47 10.09 4.98
CA THR A 48 2.99 8.74 5.27
C THR A 48 1.99 7.67 4.86
N ARG A 49 0.71 7.88 5.17
CA ARG A 49 -0.40 6.95 4.84
C ARG A 49 -0.51 6.70 3.34
N GLU A 50 -0.45 7.75 2.52
CA GLU A 50 -0.44 7.60 1.06
C GLU A 50 0.75 6.76 0.59
N LYS A 51 1.97 7.11 1.03
CA LYS A 51 3.19 6.44 0.60
C LYS A 51 3.14 4.95 0.92
N ASP A 52 2.79 4.61 2.16
CA ASP A 52 2.75 3.23 2.63
C ASP A 52 1.70 2.41 1.84
N PHE A 53 0.51 2.98 1.64
CA PHE A 53 -0.56 2.26 0.99
C PHE A 53 -0.36 2.14 -0.52
N VAL A 54 0.18 3.16 -1.18
CA VAL A 54 0.52 3.08 -2.62
C VAL A 54 1.60 2.03 -2.86
N VAL A 55 2.61 1.92 -2.00
CA VAL A 55 3.63 0.85 -2.09
C VAL A 55 2.98 -0.53 -2.00
N PHE A 56 2.05 -0.71 -1.05
CA PHE A 56 1.28 -1.95 -0.94
C PHE A 56 0.47 -2.23 -2.22
N LEU A 57 -0.29 -1.26 -2.73
CA LEU A 57 -1.10 -1.44 -3.94
C LEU A 57 -0.22 -1.79 -5.15
N GLN A 58 0.92 -1.12 -5.32
CA GLN A 58 1.84 -1.36 -6.43
C GLN A 58 2.48 -2.76 -6.40
N LYS A 59 2.54 -3.41 -5.24
CA LYS A 59 2.96 -4.81 -5.13
C LYS A 59 1.94 -5.78 -5.73
N HIS A 60 0.65 -5.45 -5.66
CA HIS A 60 -0.43 -6.40 -5.97
C HIS A 60 -1.16 -6.14 -7.28
N PHE A 61 -1.19 -4.91 -7.78
CA PHE A 61 -1.97 -4.54 -8.97
C PHE A 61 -1.09 -4.18 -10.16
N ARG A 62 -1.58 -4.47 -11.37
CA ARG A 62 -0.89 -4.18 -12.64
C ARG A 62 -0.53 -2.71 -12.77
N ALA A 63 -1.46 -1.80 -12.45
CA ALA A 63 -1.20 -0.36 -12.51
C ALA A 63 -1.86 0.35 -11.33
N VAL A 64 -1.12 1.30 -10.75
CA VAL A 64 -1.60 2.17 -9.69
C VAL A 64 -1.15 3.58 -10.03
N GLU A 65 -2.11 4.48 -10.25
CA GLU A 65 -1.86 5.91 -10.39
C GLU A 65 -2.38 6.63 -9.15
N THR A 66 -1.73 7.75 -8.80
CA THR A 66 -2.05 8.52 -7.61
C THR A 66 -2.64 9.88 -7.98
N GLY A 67 -3.53 10.38 -7.12
CA GLY A 67 -4.18 11.67 -7.26
C GLY A 67 -4.38 12.38 -5.92
N ASP A 68 -4.55 13.69 -5.99
CA ASP A 68 -4.94 14.51 -4.84
C ASP A 68 -6.46 14.45 -4.65
N LEU A 69 -6.93 13.89 -3.53
CA LEU A 69 -8.37 13.82 -3.23
C LEU A 69 -9.02 15.20 -3.22
N ALA A 70 -8.28 16.26 -2.84
CA ALA A 70 -8.80 17.63 -2.83
C ALA A 70 -9.11 18.17 -4.24
N LYS A 71 -8.51 17.57 -5.27
CA LYS A 71 -8.70 17.91 -6.68
C LYS A 71 -9.42 16.81 -7.45
N PHE A 72 -9.94 15.81 -6.75
CA PHE A 72 -10.57 14.67 -7.39
C PHE A 72 -11.79 15.11 -8.19
N ASN A 73 -11.80 14.69 -9.45
CA ASN A 73 -12.92 14.85 -10.36
C ASN A 73 -13.30 13.46 -10.89
N PRO A 74 -14.57 13.04 -10.82
CA PRO A 74 -15.04 11.77 -11.39
C PRO A 74 -14.62 11.47 -12.83
N ASN A 75 -14.32 12.48 -13.67
CA ASN A 75 -13.79 12.24 -15.01
C ASN A 75 -12.39 11.61 -15.02
N GLN A 76 -11.59 11.79 -13.97
CA GLN A 76 -10.29 11.14 -13.79
C GLN A 76 -10.42 9.62 -13.62
N ALA A 77 -11.59 9.13 -13.22
CA ALA A 77 -11.86 7.69 -13.12
C ALA A 77 -11.90 6.98 -14.48
N LYS A 78 -11.90 7.72 -15.60
CA LYS A 78 -11.94 7.14 -16.94
C LYS A 78 -10.63 6.38 -17.23
N GLY A 79 -10.75 5.10 -17.57
CA GLY A 79 -9.60 4.24 -17.89
C GLY A 79 -9.02 3.48 -16.70
N PHE A 80 -9.63 3.61 -15.52
CA PHE A 80 -9.34 2.81 -14.34
C PHE A 80 -10.50 1.86 -14.05
N ASP A 81 -10.17 0.71 -13.49
CA ASP A 81 -11.14 -0.33 -13.14
C ASP A 81 -11.71 -0.09 -11.74
N VAL A 82 -10.89 0.41 -10.82
CA VAL A 82 -11.27 0.70 -9.44
C VAL A 82 -10.71 2.05 -9.01
N ILE A 83 -11.54 2.84 -8.35
CA ILE A 83 -11.16 4.10 -7.73
C ILE A 83 -11.08 3.89 -6.22
N ILE A 84 -9.99 4.33 -5.59
CA ILE A 84 -9.84 4.35 -4.14
C ILE A 84 -9.79 5.80 -3.69
N LEU A 85 -10.72 6.20 -2.84
CA LEU A 85 -10.74 7.52 -2.21
C LEU A 85 -10.36 7.35 -0.74
N ASP A 86 -9.22 7.89 -0.33
CA ASP A 86 -8.70 7.75 1.03
C ASP A 86 -8.36 9.10 1.65
N TYR A 87 -8.73 9.30 2.91
CA TYR A 87 -8.28 10.48 3.65
C TYR A 87 -8.18 10.18 5.15
N PRO A 88 -7.05 10.51 5.81
CA PRO A 88 -6.95 10.44 7.25
C PRO A 88 -7.86 11.49 7.88
N GLY A 89 -8.51 11.16 8.99
CA GLY A 89 -9.56 11.95 9.61
C GLY A 89 -9.15 13.29 10.24
N ASP A 90 -8.06 13.93 9.82
CA ASP A 90 -7.44 15.12 10.40
C ASP A 90 -8.48 16.21 10.73
N GLY A 91 -9.04 16.15 11.94
CA GLY A 91 -10.11 17.02 12.42
C GLY A 91 -11.39 17.04 11.57
N PHE A 92 -11.77 15.92 10.91
CA PHE A 92 -12.91 15.85 9.98
C PHE A 92 -12.81 16.77 8.74
N LYS A 93 -11.60 17.23 8.39
CA LYS A 93 -11.38 18.18 7.28
C LYS A 93 -11.13 17.48 5.93
N ALA A 94 -11.67 16.28 5.73
CA ALA A 94 -11.52 15.62 4.44
C ALA A 94 -12.18 16.43 3.31
N PRO A 95 -11.56 16.46 2.12
CA PRO A 95 -12.19 17.05 0.95
C PRO A 95 -13.56 16.45 0.67
N LYS A 96 -14.50 17.31 0.28
CA LYS A 96 -15.84 16.88 -0.12
C LYS A 96 -15.82 16.44 -1.57
N VAL A 97 -16.01 15.16 -1.81
CA VAL A 97 -16.20 14.61 -3.16
C VAL A 97 -17.69 14.69 -3.53
N LYS A 98 -17.96 15.12 -4.76
CA LYS A 98 -19.31 15.10 -5.35
C LYS A 98 -19.31 14.16 -6.54
N PHE A 99 -20.24 13.22 -6.56
CA PHE A 99 -20.46 12.36 -7.72
C PHE A 99 -21.59 12.93 -8.59
N PRO A 100 -21.42 13.00 -9.92
CA PRO A 100 -22.51 13.36 -10.82
C PRO A 100 -23.60 12.29 -10.80
N SER A 101 -24.82 12.70 -11.16
CA SER A 101 -25.90 11.73 -11.45
C SER A 101 -25.44 10.75 -12.52
N GLY A 102 -25.61 9.45 -12.28
CA GLY A 102 -25.16 8.39 -13.20
C GLY A 102 -23.69 7.97 -13.05
N TYR A 103 -22.97 8.46 -12.04
CA TYR A 103 -21.65 7.90 -11.73
C TYR A 103 -21.75 6.41 -11.35
N SER A 104 -21.02 5.56 -12.07
CA SER A 104 -21.14 4.09 -11.97
C SER A 104 -19.79 3.37 -11.85
N ARG A 105 -18.70 4.10 -11.59
CA ARG A 105 -17.36 3.48 -11.50
C ARG A 105 -17.20 2.80 -10.15
N PRO A 106 -16.66 1.56 -10.10
CA PRO A 106 -16.35 0.91 -8.83
C PRO A 106 -15.46 1.80 -7.96
N THR A 107 -15.94 2.14 -6.77
CA THR A 107 -15.27 3.07 -5.86
C THR A 107 -15.21 2.50 -4.46
N VAL A 108 -14.00 2.41 -3.92
CA VAL A 108 -13.71 2.04 -2.54
C VAL A 108 -13.39 3.32 -1.78
N THR A 109 -14.07 3.54 -0.65
CA THR A 109 -13.79 4.68 0.21
C THR A 109 -13.14 4.20 1.50
N VAL A 110 -12.06 4.85 1.92
CA VAL A 110 -11.25 4.44 3.08
C VAL A 110 -11.08 5.63 4.04
N GLY A 111 -11.24 5.40 5.34
CA GLY A 111 -11.11 6.45 6.34
C GLY A 111 -12.32 7.39 6.40
N VAL A 112 -12.09 8.64 6.82
CA VAL A 112 -13.19 9.59 7.11
C VAL A 112 -14.00 9.95 5.86
N VAL A 113 -13.36 9.96 4.68
CA VAL A 113 -14.05 10.27 3.42
C VAL A 113 -15.17 9.28 3.13
N GLY A 114 -15.02 8.01 3.52
CA GLY A 114 -16.06 7.01 3.39
C GLY A 114 -17.28 7.31 4.25
N ALA A 115 -17.07 7.71 5.51
CA ALA A 115 -18.16 8.13 6.39
C ALA A 115 -18.93 9.32 5.80
N LEU A 116 -18.20 10.32 5.27
CA LEU A 116 -18.82 11.51 4.67
C LEU A 116 -19.59 11.21 3.39
N ILE A 117 -19.04 10.39 2.49
CA ILE A 117 -19.71 9.98 1.24
C ILE A 117 -20.95 9.15 1.54
N CYS A 118 -20.84 8.15 2.42
CA CYS A 118 -21.98 7.32 2.76
C CYS A 118 -23.09 8.14 3.44
N GLY A 119 -22.73 9.07 4.33
CA GLY A 119 -23.67 9.98 4.97
C GLY A 119 -24.38 10.91 3.98
N SER A 120 -23.67 11.48 3.01
CA SER A 120 -24.27 12.37 2.00
C SER A 120 -25.17 11.64 1.00
N HIS A 121 -24.91 10.35 0.77
CA HIS A 121 -25.70 9.49 -0.12
C HIS A 121 -26.74 8.60 0.61
N ARG A 122 -26.91 8.77 1.93
CA ARG A 122 -27.83 7.98 2.77
C ARG A 122 -27.62 6.46 2.64
N LEU A 123 -26.36 6.06 2.46
CA LEU A 123 -25.99 4.65 2.44
C LEU A 123 -25.97 4.14 3.88
N LYS A 124 -26.50 2.93 4.10
CA LYS A 124 -26.44 2.28 5.41
C LYS A 124 -25.00 1.84 5.66
N THR A 125 -24.30 2.52 6.58
CA THR A 125 -22.93 2.15 6.95
C THR A 125 -22.86 1.16 8.11
N GLY A 126 -23.98 0.91 8.81
CA GLY A 126 -24.03 0.04 9.98
C GLY A 126 -23.16 0.52 11.16
N TYR A 127 -22.58 1.73 11.07
CA TYR A 127 -21.61 2.25 12.02
C TYR A 127 -21.83 3.74 12.37
N LEU A 128 -22.96 4.33 11.93
CA LEU A 128 -23.47 5.64 12.30
C LEU A 128 -25.00 5.60 12.32
#